data_AF-A0A832SP23-F1
#
_entry.id   AF-A0A832SP23-F1
#
_cell.length_a   1.000
_cell.length_b   1.000
_cell.length_c   1.000
_cell.angle_alpha   90.00
_cell.angle_beta   90.00
_cell.angle_gamma   90.00
#
_symmetry.space_group_name_H-M   'P 1'
#
loop_
_entity.id
_entity.type
_entity.pdbx_description
1 polymer ?
#
loop_
_entity_poly.entity_id
_entity_poly.type
_entity_poly.pdbx_seq_one_letter_code
_entity_poly.pdbx_strand_id
1 'polypeptide(L)' 'TVTFKPAVILEVAFSEIVESNEYESGYSLRFPAIKRVRDDIGLDQVDTLDKLMQLIELQN' A
#
# COMPACT_ATOMS: atom_id res chain seq x y z
N THR A 1 -14.91 -2.72 -16.18
CA THR A 1 -13.78 -2.89 -15.25
C THR A 1 -13.67 -4.35 -14.88
N VAL A 2 -12.47 -4.86 -14.63
CA VAL A 2 -12.27 -6.23 -14.15
C VAL A 2 -11.96 -6.17 -12.67
N THR A 3 -12.66 -6.96 -11.85
CA THR A 3 -12.46 -7.03 -10.40
C THR A 3 -11.90 -8.39 -10.04
N PHE A 4 -10.88 -8.41 -9.17
CA PHE A 4 -10.25 -9.63 -8.69
C PHE A 4 -10.61 -9.88 -7.24
N LYS A 5 -10.69 -11.15 -6.85
CA LYS A 5 -10.68 -11.50 -5.42
C LYS A 5 -9.28 -11.24 -4.86
N PRO A 6 -9.13 -10.65 -3.66
CA PRO A 6 -7.82 -10.48 -3.03
C PRO A 6 -7.13 -11.84 -2.86
N ALA A 7 -5.90 -11.95 -3.38
CA ALA A 7 -5.13 -13.20 -3.35
C ALA A 7 -3.63 -12.97 -3.59
N VAL A 8 -3.28 -12.02 -4.47
CA VAL A 8 -1.89 -11.69 -4.79
C VAL A 8 -1.46 -10.49 -3.95
N ILE A 9 -0.37 -10.66 -3.21
CA ILE A 9 0.22 -9.61 -2.37
C ILE A 9 1.51 -9.14 -3.05
N LEU A 10 1.72 -7.82 -3.10
CA LEU A 10 2.86 -7.20 -3.75
C LEU A 10 3.66 -6.39 -2.74
N GLU A 11 4.98 -6.50 -2.82
CA GLU A 11 5.87 -5.54 -2.18
C GLU A 11 6.03 -4.35 -3.12
N VAL A 12 5.66 -3.16 -2.63
CA VAL A 12 5.67 -1.92 -3.41
C VAL A 12 6.63 -0.94 -2.76
N ALA A 13 7.62 -0.49 -3.52
CA ALA A 13 8.43 0.66 -3.14
C ALA A 13 7.78 1.94 -3.66
N PHE A 14 7.97 3.03 -2.94
CA PHE A 14 7.43 4.36 -3.26
C PHE A 14 8.38 5.44 -2.71
N SER A 15 8.25 6.66 -3.20
CA SER A 15 9.07 7.78 -2.72
C SER A 15 8.46 8.52 -1.53
N GLU A 16 7.14 8.63 -1.48
CA GLU A 16 6.40 9.43 -0.49
C GLU A 16 4.95 8.94 -0.41
N ILE A 17 4.29 9.18 0.73
CA ILE A 17 2.84 8.99 0.89
C ILE A 17 2.21 10.39 0.85
N VAL A 18 1.20 10.58 0.00
CA VAL A 18 0.53 11.89 -0.17
C VAL A 18 -0.96 11.77 0.12
N GLU A 19 -1.56 12.81 0.71
CA GLU A 19 -3.02 12.88 0.89
C GLU A 19 -3.73 12.91 -0.47
N SER A 20 -4.86 12.21 -0.57
CA SER A 20 -5.65 12.10 -1.80
C SER A 20 -7.12 11.88 -1.50
N ASN A 21 -7.99 12.60 -2.21
CA ASN A 21 -9.45 12.42 -2.16
C ASN A 21 -9.95 11.37 -3.18
N GLU A 22 -9.05 10.78 -3.98
CA GLU A 22 -9.42 9.84 -5.05
C GLU A 22 -9.64 8.40 -4.55
N TYR A 23 -9.05 8.04 -3.41
CA TYR A 23 -9.08 6.70 -2.85
C TYR A 23 -9.73 6.70 -1.47
N GLU A 24 -10.47 5.64 -1.15
CA GLU A 24 -11.14 5.49 0.16
C GLU A 24 -10.17 5.50 1.34
N SER A 25 -8.88 5.17 1.10
CA SER A 25 -7.82 5.27 2.10
C SER A 25 -7.49 6.70 2.51
N GLY A 26 -7.84 7.71 1.70
CA GLY A 26 -7.43 9.11 1.90
C GLY A 26 -5.98 9.41 1.47
N TYR A 27 -5.27 8.44 0.90
CA TYR A 27 -3.85 8.55 0.58
C TYR A 27 -3.46 7.85 -0.74
N SER A 28 -2.39 8.33 -1.35
CA SER A 28 -1.74 7.77 -2.55
C SER A 28 -0.24 7.58 -2.33
N LEU A 29 0.34 6.61 -3.05
CA LEU A 29 1.79 6.42 -3.11
C LEU A 29 2.39 7.17 -4.30
N ARG A 30 3.46 7.93 -4.09
CA ARG A 30 4.18 8.62 -5.17
C ARG A 30 5.24 7.69 -5.79
N PHE A 31 5.24 7.63 -7.14
CA PHE A 31 6.10 6.76 -7.94
C PHE A 31 6.15 5.29 -7.47
N PRO A 32 4.99 4.62 -7.34
CA PRO A 32 4.97 3.24 -6.86
C PRO A 32 5.64 2.30 -7.88
N ALA A 33 6.47 1.39 -7.38
CA ALA A 33 7.16 0.38 -8.16
C ALA A 33 7.05 -0.99 -7.49
N ILE A 34 6.61 -1.99 -8.25
CA ILE A 34 6.52 -3.38 -7.77
C ILE A 34 7.96 -3.90 -7.60
N LYS A 35 8.31 -4.33 -6.38
CA LYS A 35 9.59 -4.96 -6.07
C LYS A 35 9.53 -6.46 -6.30
N ARG A 36 8.50 -7.11 -5.76
CA ARG A 36 8.27 -8.56 -5.91
C ARG A 36 6.84 -8.95 -5.53
N VAL A 37 6.47 -10.17 -5.88
CA VAL A 37 5.31 -10.85 -5.31
C VAL A 37 5.69 -11.38 -3.92
N ARG A 38 4.76 -11.27 -2.97
CA ARG A 38 4.88 -11.75 -1.60
C ARG A 38 4.06 -13.02 -1.41
N ASP A 39 4.55 -14.13 -1.93
CA ASP A 39 4.00 -15.47 -1.70
C ASP A 39 4.39 -16.03 -0.31
N ASP A 40 5.25 -15.33 0.42
CA ASP A 40 5.71 -15.66 1.76
C ASP A 40 4.78 -15.22 2.90
N ILE A 41 3.71 -14.44 2.63
CA ILE A 41 2.78 -13.94 3.65
C ILE A 41 1.30 -14.12 3.26
N GLY A 42 0.43 -14.10 4.28
CA GLY A 42 -1.02 -14.11 4.14
C GLY A 42 -1.66 -12.71 4.09
N LEU A 43 -2.94 -12.66 3.70
CA LEU A 43 -3.73 -11.40 3.67
C LEU A 43 -3.88 -10.74 5.04
N ASP A 44 -3.77 -11.52 6.11
CA ASP A 44 -3.79 -11.06 7.50
C ASP A 44 -2.49 -10.36 7.94
N GLN A 45 -1.45 -10.42 7.10
CA GLN A 45 -0.13 -9.86 7.38
C GLN A 45 0.24 -8.68 6.48
N VAL A 46 -0.66 -8.24 5.60
CA VAL A 46 -0.42 -7.05 4.77
C VAL A 46 -0.44 -5.78 5.61
N ASP A 47 0.22 -4.74 5.11
CA ASP A 47 0.20 -3.43 5.76
C ASP A 47 -1.24 -2.89 5.89
N THR A 48 -1.53 -2.29 7.03
CA THR A 48 -2.83 -1.72 7.38
C THR A 48 -2.81 -0.19 7.29
N LEU A 49 -3.97 0.44 7.41
CA LEU A 49 -4.06 1.89 7.53
C LEU A 49 -3.30 2.40 8.77
N ASP A 50 -3.30 1.67 9.88
CA ASP A 50 -2.52 2.05 11.07
C ASP A 50 -1.01 2.11 10.76
N LYS A 51 -0.52 1.13 9.99
CA LYS A 51 0.89 1.12 9.55
C LYS A 51 1.18 2.29 8.61
N LEU A 52 0.25 2.60 7.71
CA LEU A 52 0.36 3.74 6.80
C LEU A 52 0.49 5.06 7.59
N MET A 53 -0.34 5.26 8.63
CA MET A 53 -0.28 6.46 9.47
C MET A 53 1.06 6.60 10.20
N GLN A 54 1.63 5.50 10.70
CA GLN A 54 2.97 5.51 11.30
C GLN A 54 4.05 5.90 10.29
N LEU A 55 3.94 5.45 9.04
CA LEU A 55 4.90 5.80 7.98
C LEU A 55 4.80 7.28 7.59
N ILE A 56 3.60 7.86 7.60
CA ILE A 56 3.38 9.29 7.37
C ILE A 56 4.01 10.11 8.51
N GLU A 57 3.83 9.69 9.76
CA GLU A 57 4.43 10.38 10.91
C GLU A 57 5.96 10.43 10.81
N LEU A 58 6.59 9.35 10.34
CA LEU A 58 8.05 9.26 10.14
C LEU A 58 8.58 10.07 8.94
N GLN A 59 7.72 10.52 8.03
CA GLN A 59 8.11 11.38 6.90
C GLN A 59 8.26 12.86 7.32
N ASN A 60 7.71 13.23 8.47
CA ASN A 60 7.79 14.59 9.03
C ASN A 60 9.04 14.77 9.90
#